data_AF-A0A9D1IIW0-F1
#
_entry.id   AF-A0A9D1IIW0-F1
#
_cell.length_a   1.000
_cell.length_b   1.000
_cell.length_c   1.000
_cell.angle_alpha   90.00
_cell.angle_beta   90.00
_cell.angle_gamma   90.00
#
_symmetry.space_group_name_H-M   'P 1'
#
loop_
_entity.id
_entity.type
_entity.pdbx_description
1 polymer ?
#
loop_
_entity_poly.entity_id
_entity_poly.type
_entity_poly.pdbx_seq_one_letter_code
_entity_poly.pdbx_strand_id
1 'polypeptide(L)'
;PGVCQTASVVSPYIYEEANWVDDMELGAAELYRLTGDSKYLQDAIEYGRCEPITPWMGADSARHYQWYPFMNVGHYRVAAMGDARVMAEFARNLRSGISRTYEKAKENPYLFGIPAIWCSNNLTTAMVTQCMLYRKLTGDSTYVEMEAALRDWLFGCNPWGTSMVVELPYGGDYPSQPHSAYVSEHVGNATGGLVDGPVYASIFESLRGVNLDGLPWQKGEPYERFQPGDMVYHDAIGDYSTNEPTMDGTASMTYFLSSLQREGMMQADRRSAAKRNEKISGGIVRTDTKEKTIALAFSAHTDAEGADKVIRTLDKYGINANFFFTGYLYEHGENVVKRLLERGDYLGSHSYGHLQYIDVKRPDTTLVSRDEFTADLRKSYEAMGRYGITPEKARYFLPPFEEYNATVASWANMLGLTVVNYTPGTGSAMDYTTPDLPYYRSSEEIYRHIMDEEEKNGLNGHILLLHLGTDPARTDKFFDNCLDRLLADLLGKGYRFVLLEEAIGR
;
A
#
# COMPACT_ATOMS: atom_id res chain seq x y z
N PRO A 1 38.92 0.75 -11.28
CA PRO A 1 37.66 0.91 -10.51
C PRO A 1 38.01 0.97 -9.03
N GLY A 2 37.47 1.96 -8.29
CA GLY A 2 37.82 2.23 -6.91
C GLY A 2 36.60 2.11 -6.00
N VAL A 3 36.83 1.59 -4.80
CA VAL A 3 35.85 1.27 -3.75
C VAL A 3 35.46 2.50 -2.91
N CYS A 4 35.37 3.67 -3.55
CA CYS A 4 35.23 4.94 -2.83
C CYS A 4 33.80 5.48 -2.98
N GLN A 5 32.97 5.21 -1.98
CA GLN A 5 31.59 5.72 -1.93
C GLN A 5 31.49 7.15 -1.38
N THR A 6 32.40 7.54 -0.47
CA THR A 6 32.39 8.87 0.15
C THR A 6 33.79 9.45 0.29
N ALA A 7 33.99 10.69 -0.16
CA ALA A 7 35.19 11.48 0.15
C ALA A 7 34.92 12.30 1.42
N SER A 8 35.13 11.72 2.60
CA SER A 8 35.02 12.47 3.86
C SER A 8 36.28 13.33 4.09
N VAL A 9 36.07 14.64 4.30
CA VAL A 9 37.16 15.59 4.59
C VAL A 9 37.28 15.87 6.09
N VAL A 10 36.18 15.76 6.84
CA VAL A 10 36.09 16.19 8.26
C VAL A 10 35.46 15.12 9.16
N SER A 11 34.62 14.26 8.59
CA SER A 11 33.94 13.21 9.33
C SER A 11 34.88 12.01 9.53
N PRO A 12 34.97 11.42 10.74
CA PRO A 12 35.73 10.19 10.98
C PRO A 12 35.03 8.94 10.39
N TYR A 13 33.79 9.07 9.91
CA TYR A 13 33.00 8.00 9.29
C TYR A 13 33.10 8.07 7.77
N ILE A 14 33.35 6.92 7.14
CA ILE A 14 33.35 6.70 5.70
C ILE A 14 32.49 5.47 5.39
N TYR A 15 31.80 5.47 4.25
CA TYR A 15 31.28 4.23 3.67
C TYR A 15 32.47 3.47 3.10
N GLU A 16 33.01 2.58 3.92
CA GLU A 16 34.22 1.82 3.61
C GLU A 16 33.84 0.62 2.76
N GLU A 17 33.71 0.81 1.45
CA GLU A 17 33.56 -0.32 0.54
C GLU A 17 34.95 -0.95 0.29
N ALA A 18 35.02 -2.28 0.24
CA ALA A 18 36.27 -3.01 0.00
C ALA A 18 36.24 -3.79 -1.32
N ASN A 19 35.12 -3.77 -2.03
CA ASN A 19 34.89 -4.48 -3.28
C ASN A 19 34.20 -3.57 -4.30
N TRP A 20 34.36 -3.86 -5.60
CA TRP A 20 33.71 -3.11 -6.67
C TRP A 20 33.12 -4.04 -7.74
N VAL A 21 33.34 -5.36 -7.63
CA VAL A 21 33.05 -6.28 -8.74
C VAL A 21 31.56 -6.56 -8.87
N ASP A 22 30.82 -6.54 -7.76
CA ASP A 22 29.37 -6.60 -7.73
C ASP A 22 28.72 -5.37 -8.37
N ASP A 23 29.27 -4.17 -8.15
CA ASP A 23 28.80 -2.96 -8.86
C ASP A 23 28.98 -3.10 -10.37
N MET A 24 30.16 -3.59 -10.78
CA MET A 24 30.49 -3.78 -12.19
C MET A 24 29.68 -4.91 -12.82
N GLU A 25 29.40 -5.99 -12.08
CA GLU A 25 28.50 -7.06 -12.49
C GLU A 25 27.11 -6.49 -12.78
N LEU A 26 26.52 -5.75 -11.83
CA LEU A 26 25.20 -5.17 -12.00
C LEU A 26 25.16 -4.14 -13.13
N GLY A 27 26.16 -3.26 -13.20
CA GLY A 27 26.29 -2.25 -14.24
C GLY A 27 26.35 -2.88 -15.63
N ALA A 28 27.19 -3.90 -15.82
CA ALA A 28 27.30 -4.63 -17.08
C ALA A 28 25.99 -5.39 -17.41
N ALA A 29 25.35 -6.01 -16.43
CA ALA A 29 24.08 -6.70 -16.61
C ALA A 29 22.96 -5.75 -17.09
N GLU A 30 22.85 -4.56 -16.52
CA GLU A 30 21.85 -3.57 -16.93
C GLU A 30 22.19 -2.95 -18.30
N LEU A 31 23.48 -2.73 -18.62
CA LEU A 31 23.89 -2.32 -19.97
C LEU A 31 23.53 -3.35 -21.03
N TYR A 32 23.71 -4.65 -20.75
CA TYR A 32 23.25 -5.70 -21.65
C TYR A 32 21.74 -5.63 -21.86
N ARG A 33 20.95 -5.48 -20.79
CA ARG A 33 19.49 -5.40 -20.87
C ARG A 33 19.01 -4.21 -21.72
N LEU A 34 19.72 -3.09 -21.67
CA LEU A 34 19.39 -1.89 -22.43
C LEU A 34 19.82 -1.96 -23.90
N THR A 35 20.96 -2.59 -24.19
CA THR A 35 21.61 -2.50 -25.52
C THR A 35 21.51 -3.78 -26.35
N GLY A 36 21.36 -4.94 -25.69
CA GLY A 36 21.49 -6.25 -26.33
C GLY A 36 22.92 -6.63 -26.72
N ASP A 37 23.93 -5.81 -26.41
CA ASP A 37 25.33 -6.08 -26.78
C ASP A 37 25.93 -7.18 -25.89
N SER A 38 26.18 -8.35 -26.51
CA SER A 38 26.73 -9.54 -25.85
C SER A 38 28.04 -9.31 -25.09
N LYS A 39 28.81 -8.26 -25.42
CA LYS A 39 30.01 -7.90 -24.66
C LYS A 39 29.67 -7.62 -23.19
N TYR A 40 28.60 -6.87 -22.92
CA TYR A 40 28.22 -6.54 -21.55
C TYR A 40 27.72 -7.75 -20.76
N LEU A 41 27.09 -8.72 -21.42
CA LEU A 41 26.75 -9.99 -20.77
C LEU A 41 28.01 -10.77 -20.39
N GLN A 42 29.01 -10.81 -21.27
CA GLN A 42 30.29 -11.45 -21.00
C GLN A 42 31.04 -10.76 -19.85
N ASP A 43 31.08 -9.42 -19.85
CA ASP A 43 31.67 -8.62 -18.76
C ASP A 43 30.96 -8.93 -17.43
N ALA A 44 29.62 -8.96 -17.41
CA ALA A 44 28.84 -9.27 -16.21
C ALA A 44 29.15 -10.68 -15.67
N ILE A 45 29.26 -11.68 -16.55
CA ILE A 45 29.65 -13.05 -16.19
C ILE A 45 31.06 -13.08 -15.57
N GLU A 46 32.00 -12.32 -16.13
CA GLU A 46 33.38 -12.26 -15.64
C GLU A 46 33.45 -11.61 -14.26
N TYR A 47 32.77 -10.48 -14.06
CA TYR A 47 32.71 -9.81 -12.76
C TYR A 47 32.02 -10.67 -11.70
N GLY A 48 30.89 -11.31 -12.04
CA GLY A 48 30.20 -12.22 -11.12
C GLY A 48 31.02 -13.48 -10.77
N ARG A 49 32.02 -13.85 -11.57
CA ARG A 49 32.99 -14.92 -11.23
C ARG A 49 34.12 -14.44 -10.33
N CYS A 50 34.40 -13.13 -10.27
CA CYS A 50 35.35 -12.57 -9.33
C CYS A 50 34.82 -12.63 -7.89
N GLU A 51 33.50 -12.53 -7.70
CA GLU A 51 32.82 -12.72 -6.43
C GLU A 51 31.68 -13.74 -6.58
N PRO A 52 31.95 -15.06 -6.55
CA PRO A 52 30.89 -16.05 -6.70
C PRO A 52 29.89 -16.11 -5.54
N ILE A 53 30.22 -15.49 -4.40
CA ILE A 53 29.38 -15.47 -3.19
C ILE A 53 29.57 -14.11 -2.54
N THR A 54 28.46 -13.42 -2.27
CA THR A 54 28.47 -12.15 -1.54
C THR A 54 29.18 -12.33 -0.19
N PRO A 55 30.27 -11.59 0.10
CA PRO A 55 31.22 -11.92 1.16
C PRO A 55 30.65 -12.01 2.58
N TRP A 56 29.61 -11.21 2.87
CA TRP A 56 28.99 -11.19 4.20
C TRP A 56 28.21 -12.47 4.51
N MET A 57 27.77 -13.23 3.50
CA MET A 57 26.95 -14.43 3.68
C MET A 57 27.74 -15.57 4.33
N GLY A 58 27.55 -15.72 5.65
CA GLY A 58 28.27 -16.66 6.51
C GLY A 58 29.32 -16.02 7.41
N ALA A 59 29.63 -14.73 7.25
CA ALA A 59 30.58 -14.01 8.10
C ALA A 59 29.99 -13.73 9.50
N ASP A 60 30.86 -13.59 10.51
CA ASP A 60 30.49 -13.18 11.88
C ASP A 60 30.71 -11.69 12.14
N SER A 61 31.56 -11.03 11.33
CA SER A 61 31.94 -9.63 11.51
C SER A 61 32.21 -8.98 10.15
N ALA A 62 31.96 -7.68 10.07
CA ALA A 62 32.42 -6.84 8.97
C ALA A 62 32.78 -5.45 9.51
N ARG A 63 33.60 -4.69 8.78
CA ARG A 63 33.71 -3.25 8.99
C ARG A 63 32.46 -2.55 8.46
N HIS A 64 32.22 -1.34 8.92
CA HIS A 64 31.05 -0.55 8.52
C HIS A 64 31.05 -0.36 6.99
N TYR A 65 30.00 -0.83 6.31
CA TYR A 65 29.86 -0.81 4.85
C TYR A 65 30.92 -1.60 4.03
N GLN A 66 31.71 -2.48 4.68
CA GLN A 66 32.81 -3.24 4.05
C GLN A 66 32.45 -3.90 2.71
N TRP A 67 31.24 -4.43 2.63
CA TRP A 67 30.72 -5.20 1.50
C TRP A 67 29.37 -4.64 1.04
N TYR A 68 29.26 -3.32 1.03
CA TYR A 68 28.18 -2.65 0.33
C TYR A 68 28.36 -2.83 -1.20
N PRO A 69 27.28 -2.90 -1.99
CA PRO A 69 25.88 -3.01 -1.56
C PRO A 69 25.55 -4.34 -0.90
N PHE A 70 24.84 -4.30 0.22
CA PHE A 70 24.42 -5.51 0.95
C PHE A 70 23.58 -6.47 0.09
N MET A 71 22.77 -5.88 -0.80
CA MET A 71 21.96 -6.57 -1.79
C MET A 71 22.66 -6.63 -3.15
N ASN A 72 23.19 -7.80 -3.52
CA ASN A 72 23.68 -8.05 -4.87
C ASN A 72 22.62 -8.75 -5.75
N VAL A 73 21.95 -8.00 -6.64
CA VAL A 73 21.02 -8.57 -7.64
C VAL A 73 21.70 -8.97 -8.97
N GLY A 74 22.99 -8.69 -9.13
CA GLY A 74 23.81 -8.99 -10.31
C GLY A 74 23.78 -10.47 -10.68
N HIS A 75 24.04 -11.35 -9.70
CA HIS A 75 23.99 -12.80 -9.92
C HIS A 75 22.66 -13.30 -10.49
N TYR A 76 21.53 -12.81 -9.95
CA TYR A 76 20.21 -13.16 -10.46
C TYR A 76 20.01 -12.64 -11.90
N ARG A 77 20.44 -11.41 -12.19
CA ARG A 77 20.36 -10.83 -13.54
C ARG A 77 21.16 -11.66 -14.54
N VAL A 78 22.42 -11.97 -14.23
CA VAL A 78 23.29 -12.78 -15.08
C VAL A 78 22.67 -14.16 -15.31
N ALA A 79 22.17 -14.81 -14.26
CA ALA A 79 21.51 -16.11 -14.38
C ALA A 79 20.26 -16.07 -15.27
N ALA A 80 19.45 -15.01 -15.16
CA ALA A 80 18.21 -14.86 -15.92
C ALA A 80 18.43 -14.50 -17.40
N MET A 81 19.58 -13.90 -17.73
CA MET A 81 19.92 -13.46 -19.09
C MET A 81 20.83 -14.44 -19.83
N GLY A 82 21.60 -15.25 -19.09
CA GLY A 82 22.54 -16.21 -19.64
C GLY A 82 21.90 -17.46 -20.22
N ASP A 83 22.72 -18.27 -20.88
CA ASP A 83 22.33 -19.60 -21.33
C ASP A 83 22.13 -20.58 -20.15
N ALA A 84 21.68 -21.81 -20.44
CA ALA A 84 21.43 -22.81 -19.40
C ALA A 84 22.65 -23.14 -18.52
N ARG A 85 23.87 -23.00 -19.05
CA ARG A 85 25.10 -23.25 -18.30
C ARG A 85 25.39 -22.09 -17.34
N VAL A 86 25.28 -20.85 -17.81
CA VAL A 86 25.43 -19.63 -17.00
C VAL A 86 24.35 -19.58 -15.93
N MET A 87 23.09 -19.82 -16.29
CA MET A 87 21.97 -19.91 -15.35
C MET A 87 22.26 -20.93 -14.24
N ALA A 88 22.71 -22.14 -14.59
CA ALA A 88 23.05 -23.16 -13.60
C ALA A 88 24.24 -22.77 -12.71
N GLU A 89 25.25 -22.08 -13.25
CA GLU A 89 26.41 -21.58 -12.49
C GLU A 89 26.00 -20.55 -11.45
N PHE A 90 25.32 -19.48 -11.87
CA PHE A 90 24.93 -18.40 -10.99
C PHE A 90 23.81 -18.80 -10.01
N ALA A 91 22.94 -19.74 -10.37
CA ALA A 91 22.02 -20.35 -9.42
C ALA A 91 22.75 -21.13 -8.29
N ARG A 92 23.88 -21.80 -8.59
CA ARG A 92 24.70 -22.46 -7.56
C ARG A 92 25.40 -21.45 -6.66
N ASN A 93 25.86 -20.33 -7.22
CA ASN A 93 26.48 -19.22 -6.48
C ASN A 93 25.49 -18.63 -5.45
N LEU A 94 24.29 -18.26 -5.91
CA LEU A 94 23.18 -17.81 -5.04
C LEU A 94 22.87 -18.82 -3.93
N ARG A 95 22.69 -20.10 -4.28
CA ARG A 95 22.44 -21.17 -3.30
C ARG A 95 23.56 -21.27 -2.27
N SER A 96 24.81 -21.13 -2.69
CA SER A 96 25.96 -21.26 -1.78
C SER A 96 25.96 -20.16 -0.73
N GLY A 97 25.69 -18.90 -1.11
CA GLY A 97 25.52 -17.80 -0.15
C GLY A 97 24.36 -18.03 0.81
N ILE A 98 23.17 -18.32 0.28
CA ILE A 98 21.96 -18.58 1.09
C ILE A 98 22.19 -19.73 2.07
N SER A 99 22.83 -20.83 1.62
CA SER A 99 23.11 -21.98 2.47
C SER A 99 24.02 -21.65 3.65
N ARG A 100 25.03 -20.79 3.46
CA ARG A 100 25.96 -20.39 4.54
C ARG A 100 25.24 -19.62 5.64
N THR A 101 24.35 -18.71 5.27
CA THR A 101 23.49 -18.00 6.24
C THR A 101 22.49 -18.95 6.89
N TYR A 102 21.87 -19.85 6.12
CA TYR A 102 20.91 -20.82 6.64
C TYR A 102 21.52 -21.79 7.66
N GLU A 103 22.73 -22.30 7.42
CA GLU A 103 23.40 -23.18 8.38
C GLU A 103 23.64 -22.50 9.73
N LYS A 104 23.92 -21.19 9.74
CA LYS A 104 24.03 -20.40 10.98
C LYS A 104 22.67 -20.13 11.63
N ALA A 105 21.61 -20.06 10.85
CA ALA A 105 20.25 -19.77 11.31
C ALA A 105 19.59 -20.94 12.06
N LYS A 106 19.99 -22.20 11.79
CA LYS A 106 19.25 -23.40 12.23
C LYS A 106 19.01 -23.51 13.73
N GLU A 107 19.96 -23.04 14.54
CA GLU A 107 19.86 -23.10 16.00
C GLU A 107 19.20 -21.86 16.59
N ASN A 108 18.99 -20.81 15.79
CA ASN A 108 18.31 -19.59 16.20
C ASN A 108 16.78 -19.78 16.11
N PRO A 109 16.02 -19.48 17.18
CA PRO A 109 14.57 -19.71 17.22
C PRO A 109 13.78 -18.88 16.19
N TYR A 110 14.38 -17.83 15.64
CA TYR A 110 13.79 -16.98 14.59
C TYR A 110 14.37 -17.26 13.20
N LEU A 111 15.18 -18.32 13.04
CA LEU A 111 15.98 -18.57 11.82
C LEU A 111 16.80 -17.34 11.39
N PHE A 112 17.26 -16.55 12.36
CA PHE A 112 18.07 -15.37 12.13
C PHE A 112 19.55 -15.75 12.05
N GLY A 113 20.04 -16.03 10.85
CA GLY A 113 21.45 -16.34 10.56
C GLY A 113 22.28 -15.12 10.11
N ILE A 114 21.72 -13.92 10.21
CA ILE A 114 22.33 -12.66 9.78
C ILE A 114 23.31 -12.20 10.86
N PRO A 115 24.53 -11.75 10.52
CA PRO A 115 25.42 -11.18 11.52
C PRO A 115 24.81 -9.90 12.11
N ALA A 116 24.72 -9.83 13.44
CA ALA A 116 24.24 -8.65 14.15
C ALA A 116 25.32 -7.57 14.16
N ILE A 117 25.54 -6.95 13.02
CA ILE A 117 26.40 -5.77 12.85
C ILE A 117 25.55 -4.57 12.47
N TRP A 118 26.14 -3.37 12.45
CA TRP A 118 25.44 -2.17 12.00
C TRP A 118 24.84 -2.41 10.60
N CYS A 119 23.57 -2.05 10.42
CA CYS A 119 22.74 -2.32 9.24
C CYS A 119 22.31 -3.79 9.08
N SER A 120 22.17 -4.55 10.18
CA SER A 120 21.74 -5.96 10.13
C SER A 120 20.36 -6.16 9.50
N ASN A 121 19.43 -5.21 9.61
CA ASN A 121 18.17 -5.27 8.88
C ASN A 121 18.35 -5.04 7.38
N ASN A 122 19.36 -4.29 6.94
CA ASN A 122 19.68 -4.17 5.51
C ASN A 122 20.19 -5.52 4.97
N LEU A 123 21.03 -6.23 5.74
CA LEU A 123 21.42 -7.62 5.43
C LEU A 123 20.23 -8.58 5.45
N THR A 124 19.28 -8.37 6.36
CA THR A 124 18.05 -9.17 6.46
C THR A 124 17.17 -8.99 5.22
N THR A 125 16.97 -7.75 4.77
CA THR A 125 16.23 -7.45 3.52
C THR A 125 16.97 -8.01 2.30
N ALA A 126 18.31 -7.96 2.30
CA ALA A 126 19.13 -8.61 1.29
C ALA A 126 18.91 -10.13 1.23
N MET A 127 18.97 -10.83 2.37
CA MET A 127 18.80 -12.28 2.41
C MET A 127 17.40 -12.73 1.99
N VAL A 128 16.35 -12.07 2.48
CA VAL A 128 14.97 -12.45 2.12
C VAL A 128 14.74 -12.28 0.61
N THR A 129 15.29 -11.22 0.01
CA THR A 129 15.21 -11.01 -1.43
C THR A 129 16.03 -12.04 -2.20
N GLN A 130 17.23 -12.41 -1.73
CA GLN A 130 18.05 -13.45 -2.35
C GLN A 130 17.35 -14.81 -2.35
N CYS A 131 16.70 -15.18 -1.23
CA CYS A 131 15.88 -16.39 -1.14
C CYS A 131 14.75 -16.38 -2.17
N MET A 132 14.00 -15.27 -2.25
CA MET A 132 12.92 -15.08 -3.21
C MET A 132 13.41 -15.17 -4.66
N LEU A 133 14.51 -14.49 -5.00
CA LEU A 133 15.08 -14.49 -6.35
C LEU A 133 15.61 -15.88 -6.74
N TYR A 134 16.27 -16.58 -5.82
CA TYR A 134 16.71 -17.95 -6.02
C TYR A 134 15.53 -18.90 -6.27
N ARG A 135 14.49 -18.84 -5.44
CA ARG A 135 13.26 -19.61 -5.59
C ARG A 135 12.57 -19.33 -6.92
N LYS A 136 12.50 -18.07 -7.33
CA LYS A 136 11.93 -17.66 -8.62
C LYS A 136 12.73 -18.16 -9.82
N LEU A 137 14.06 -18.15 -9.72
CA LEU A 137 14.96 -18.60 -10.79
C LEU A 137 14.93 -20.13 -10.96
N THR A 138 14.84 -20.88 -9.85
CA THR A 138 15.08 -22.33 -9.85
C THR A 138 13.84 -23.19 -9.57
N GLY A 139 12.79 -22.61 -8.97
CA GLY A 139 11.66 -23.35 -8.42
C GLY A 139 11.97 -24.09 -7.11
N ASP A 140 13.21 -23.99 -6.60
CA ASP A 140 13.63 -24.62 -5.35
C ASP A 140 13.05 -23.88 -4.14
N SER A 141 12.35 -24.63 -3.28
CA SER A 141 11.66 -24.11 -2.08
C SER A 141 12.38 -24.45 -0.78
N THR A 142 13.60 -24.99 -0.83
CA THR A 142 14.37 -25.42 0.35
C THR A 142 14.49 -24.34 1.44
N TYR A 143 14.59 -23.06 1.05
CA TYR A 143 14.80 -21.94 1.97
C TYR A 143 13.55 -21.09 2.24
N VAL A 144 12.36 -21.54 1.82
CA VAL A 144 11.12 -20.74 1.95
C VAL A 144 10.75 -20.45 3.42
N GLU A 145 11.13 -21.33 4.35
CA GLU A 145 10.90 -21.13 5.78
C GLU A 145 11.78 -19.99 6.32
N MET A 146 13.07 -19.95 5.97
CA MET A 146 13.96 -18.85 6.32
C MET A 146 13.53 -17.55 5.63
N GLU A 147 13.10 -17.61 4.36
CA GLU A 147 12.52 -16.46 3.64
C GLU A 147 11.34 -15.86 4.43
N ALA A 148 10.41 -16.70 4.90
CA ALA A 148 9.27 -16.26 5.70
C ALA A 148 9.70 -15.72 7.07
N ALA A 149 10.60 -16.41 7.78
CA ALA A 149 11.07 -16.01 9.10
C ALA A 149 11.79 -14.65 9.07
N LEU A 150 12.64 -14.41 8.08
CA LEU A 150 13.34 -13.12 7.93
C LEU A 150 12.39 -11.99 7.50
N ARG A 151 11.33 -12.27 6.73
CA ARG A 151 10.24 -11.30 6.53
C ARG A 151 9.56 -10.98 7.85
N ASP A 152 9.17 -12.01 8.60
CA ASP A 152 8.41 -11.83 9.83
C ASP A 152 9.23 -11.14 10.92
N TRP A 153 10.56 -11.37 10.94
CA TRP A 153 11.53 -10.64 11.75
C TRP A 153 11.42 -9.12 11.58
N LEU A 154 11.36 -8.64 10.33
CA LEU A 154 11.25 -7.21 10.02
C LEU A 154 9.93 -6.59 10.52
N PHE A 155 8.91 -7.42 10.79
CA PHE A 155 7.57 -6.98 11.19
C PHE A 155 7.15 -7.47 12.59
N GLY A 156 8.11 -7.81 13.46
CA GLY A 156 7.86 -8.07 14.89
C GLY A 156 8.04 -9.50 15.37
N CYS A 157 8.33 -10.47 14.48
CA CYS A 157 8.70 -11.82 14.90
C CYS A 157 10.20 -11.89 15.23
N ASN A 158 10.59 -11.18 16.28
CA ASN A 158 11.95 -11.06 16.80
C ASN A 158 11.90 -10.99 18.35
N PRO A 159 13.03 -11.06 19.07
CA PRO A 159 13.05 -11.10 20.53
C PRO A 159 12.27 -9.98 21.22
N TRP A 160 12.22 -8.80 20.59
CA TRP A 160 11.62 -7.59 21.15
C TRP A 160 10.13 -7.47 20.89
N GLY A 161 9.57 -8.25 19.95
CA GLY A 161 8.17 -8.14 19.55
C GLY A 161 7.83 -6.85 18.81
N THR A 162 8.86 -6.13 18.35
CA THR A 162 8.76 -4.80 17.74
C THR A 162 9.01 -4.87 16.23
N SER A 163 8.23 -4.13 15.46
CA SER A 163 8.52 -3.97 14.04
C SER A 163 9.83 -3.22 13.84
N MET A 164 10.52 -3.47 12.73
CA MET A 164 11.74 -2.74 12.36
C MET A 164 11.44 -1.58 11.40
N VAL A 165 10.16 -1.27 11.19
CA VAL A 165 9.71 -0.24 10.25
C VAL A 165 8.97 0.86 11.00
N VAL A 166 9.45 2.09 10.85
CA VAL A 166 8.90 3.28 11.51
C VAL A 166 7.40 3.44 11.18
N GLU A 167 6.58 3.52 12.23
CA GLU A 167 5.11 3.64 12.21
C GLU A 167 4.33 2.50 11.52
N LEU A 168 4.92 1.31 11.43
CA LEU A 168 4.27 0.14 10.83
C LEU A 168 4.45 -1.09 11.73
N PRO A 169 3.39 -1.77 12.22
CA PRO A 169 1.98 -1.43 12.05
C PRO A 169 1.58 -0.24 12.92
N TYR A 170 0.69 0.60 12.40
CA TYR A 170 0.13 1.69 13.19
C TYR A 170 -0.69 1.15 14.38
N GLY A 171 -0.40 1.63 15.59
CA GLY A 171 -1.01 1.15 16.84
C GLY A 171 -0.41 -0.15 17.40
N GLY A 172 0.64 -0.70 16.77
CA GLY A 172 1.48 -1.75 17.34
C GLY A 172 2.79 -1.19 17.90
N ASP A 173 3.72 -2.10 18.19
CA ASP A 173 5.09 -1.75 18.60
C ASP A 173 5.99 -1.57 17.35
N TYR A 174 6.67 -0.43 17.28
CA TYR A 174 7.50 0.01 16.16
C TYR A 174 8.51 1.07 16.66
N PRO A 175 9.53 1.43 15.85
CA PRO A 175 10.50 2.45 16.23
C PRO A 175 9.82 3.82 16.33
N SER A 176 9.57 4.27 17.56
CA SER A 176 8.86 5.50 17.86
C SER A 176 9.80 6.70 17.97
N GLN A 177 11.08 6.45 18.26
CA GLN A 177 12.12 7.46 18.37
C GLN A 177 13.34 7.12 17.51
N PRO A 178 13.16 6.90 16.19
CA PRO A 178 14.29 6.61 15.31
C PRO A 178 15.33 7.73 15.38
N HIS A 179 16.61 7.38 15.25
CA HIS A 179 17.71 8.35 15.20
C HIS A 179 17.59 9.22 13.93
N SER A 180 16.78 10.27 14.00
CA SER A 180 16.42 11.09 12.85
C SER A 180 16.17 12.54 13.25
N ALA A 181 16.69 13.45 12.43
CA ALA A 181 16.44 14.88 12.58
C ALA A 181 14.95 15.24 12.52
N TYR A 182 14.13 14.46 11.79
CA TYR A 182 12.69 14.72 11.73
C TYR A 182 12.04 14.63 13.11
N VAL A 183 12.46 13.64 13.90
CA VAL A 183 11.95 13.38 15.24
C VAL A 183 12.53 14.38 16.24
N SER A 184 13.85 14.65 16.20
CA SER A 184 14.48 15.59 17.13
C SER A 184 13.98 17.02 16.96
N GLU A 185 13.71 17.45 15.72
CA GLU A 185 13.22 18.79 15.38
C GLU A 185 11.69 18.91 15.46
N HIS A 186 10.98 17.86 15.87
CA HIS A 186 9.53 17.88 16.04
C HIS A 186 8.74 18.20 14.75
N VAL A 187 9.29 17.82 13.59
CA VAL A 187 8.70 18.09 12.27
C VAL A 187 8.01 16.86 11.64
N GLY A 188 8.13 15.69 12.27
CA GLY A 188 7.48 14.46 11.83
C GLY A 188 8.30 13.22 12.17
N ASN A 189 8.04 12.14 11.44
CA ASN A 189 8.77 10.88 11.57
C ASN A 189 9.26 10.38 10.20
N ALA A 190 10.24 9.48 10.19
CA ALA A 190 10.70 8.79 8.99
C ALA A 190 9.76 7.62 8.61
N THR A 191 8.46 7.88 8.53
CA THR A 191 7.39 6.88 8.32
C THR A 191 7.72 5.93 7.15
N GLY A 192 7.67 4.63 7.40
CA GLY A 192 8.01 3.59 6.43
C GLY A 192 9.51 3.30 6.28
N GLY A 193 10.37 4.06 6.97
CA GLY A 193 11.81 3.82 7.03
C GLY A 193 12.13 2.54 7.80
N LEU A 194 13.03 1.73 7.26
CA LEU A 194 13.60 0.57 7.94
C LEU A 194 14.75 1.04 8.83
N VAL A 195 14.70 0.74 10.13
CA VAL A 195 15.82 1.02 11.04
C VAL A 195 16.93 -0.01 10.89
N ASP A 196 18.17 0.39 11.21
CA ASP A 196 19.38 -0.43 11.09
C ASP A 196 19.26 -1.85 11.64
N GLY A 197 18.55 -2.04 12.74
CA GLY A 197 18.36 -3.33 13.39
C GLY A 197 19.44 -3.67 14.41
N PRO A 198 19.39 -4.87 15.00
CA PRO A 198 20.24 -5.15 16.13
C PRO A 198 21.71 -5.28 15.78
N VAL A 199 22.54 -4.95 16.76
CA VAL A 199 23.99 -5.19 16.71
C VAL A 199 24.39 -6.11 17.86
N TYR A 200 25.54 -6.77 17.77
CA TYR A 200 26.10 -7.51 18.89
C TYR A 200 26.30 -6.56 20.08
N ALA A 201 26.03 -7.02 21.30
CA ALA A 201 26.17 -6.22 22.50
C ALA A 201 27.58 -5.60 22.62
N SER A 202 28.61 -6.36 22.23
CA SER A 202 30.00 -5.91 22.19
C SER A 202 30.26 -4.77 21.21
N ILE A 203 29.53 -4.70 20.10
CA ILE A 203 29.59 -3.57 19.16
C ILE A 203 28.98 -2.35 19.85
N PHE A 204 27.75 -2.45 20.34
CA PHE A 204 27.04 -1.34 21.00
C PHE A 204 27.85 -0.75 22.16
N GLU A 205 28.39 -1.58 23.04
CA GLU A 205 29.20 -1.17 24.19
C GLU A 205 30.50 -0.45 23.81
N SER A 206 30.99 -0.64 22.59
CA SER A 206 32.21 0.00 22.08
C SER A 206 31.95 1.39 21.48
N LEU A 207 30.69 1.75 21.23
CA LEU A 207 30.32 2.97 20.52
C LEU A 207 30.45 4.21 21.41
N ARG A 208 30.73 5.34 20.77
CA ARG A 208 30.85 6.64 21.44
C ARG A 208 29.60 7.47 21.22
N GLY A 209 29.11 8.09 22.28
CA GLY A 209 27.97 9.03 22.20
C GLY A 209 26.60 8.37 22.15
N VAL A 210 26.51 7.04 22.10
CA VAL A 210 25.25 6.32 22.25
C VAL A 210 24.71 6.50 23.67
N ASN A 211 23.40 6.68 23.78
CA ASN A 211 22.67 6.74 25.05
C ASN A 211 21.22 6.32 24.83
N LEU A 212 20.56 5.89 25.91
CA LEU A 212 19.19 5.36 25.88
C LEU A 212 18.19 6.26 26.61
N ASP A 213 18.54 7.53 26.85
CA ASP A 213 17.70 8.46 27.63
C ASP A 213 16.39 8.78 26.90
N GLY A 214 16.44 8.82 25.57
CA GLY A 214 15.31 9.19 24.70
C GLY A 214 15.19 10.70 24.50
N LEU A 215 14.00 11.12 24.10
CA LEU A 215 13.64 12.53 23.92
C LEU A 215 13.22 13.18 25.23
N PRO A 216 13.29 14.53 25.36
CA PRO A 216 12.84 15.24 26.56
C PRO A 216 11.39 14.97 26.97
N TRP A 217 10.55 14.55 26.02
CA TRP A 217 9.12 14.25 26.20
C TRP A 217 8.78 12.75 26.10
N GLN A 218 9.75 11.88 25.78
CA GLN A 218 9.52 10.45 25.63
C GLN A 218 10.79 9.69 26.02
N LYS A 219 10.69 8.83 27.03
CA LYS A 219 11.82 8.00 27.47
C LYS A 219 12.17 6.97 26.38
N GLY A 220 13.45 6.68 26.18
CA GLY A 220 13.88 5.58 25.32
C GLY A 220 13.42 4.22 25.86
N GLU A 221 13.14 3.27 24.96
CA GLU A 221 12.78 1.90 25.31
C GLU A 221 13.99 0.97 25.11
N PRO A 222 14.63 0.52 26.20
CA PRO A 222 15.82 -0.32 26.12
C PRO A 222 15.49 -1.81 25.92
N TYR A 223 14.22 -2.22 26.05
CA TYR A 223 13.77 -3.60 26.02
C TYR A 223 14.57 -4.55 26.94
N GLU A 224 15.00 -4.07 28.12
CA GLU A 224 15.94 -4.77 29.01
C GLU A 224 15.51 -6.21 29.33
N ARG A 225 14.21 -6.45 29.49
CA ARG A 225 13.64 -7.78 29.76
C ARG A 225 13.76 -8.76 28.59
N PHE A 226 13.86 -8.25 27.36
CA PHE A 226 13.76 -9.01 26.11
C PHE A 226 15.07 -9.08 25.33
N GLN A 227 16.15 -8.42 25.80
CA GLN A 227 17.46 -8.53 25.19
C GLN A 227 17.95 -9.99 25.24
N PRO A 228 18.32 -10.61 24.11
CA PRO A 228 18.83 -11.99 24.07
C PRO A 228 20.23 -12.13 24.69
N GLY A 229 20.93 -11.01 24.90
CA GLY A 229 22.21 -10.91 25.60
C GLY A 229 23.42 -10.82 24.68
N ASP A 230 23.42 -11.54 23.57
CA ASP A 230 24.47 -11.49 22.55
C ASP A 230 24.27 -10.38 21.52
N MET A 231 23.02 -10.00 21.25
CA MET A 231 22.62 -8.86 20.42
C MET A 231 21.67 -7.92 21.17
N VAL A 232 21.63 -6.66 20.73
CA VAL A 232 20.81 -5.61 21.30
C VAL A 232 20.10 -4.78 20.22
N TYR A 233 18.88 -4.36 20.52
CA TYR A 233 18.12 -3.32 19.82
C TYR A 233 17.50 -2.39 20.85
N HIS A 234 17.44 -1.10 20.55
CA HIS A 234 16.82 -0.11 21.44
C HIS A 234 16.00 0.89 20.63
N ASP A 235 14.78 1.20 21.10
CA ASP A 235 14.01 2.32 20.54
C ASP A 235 14.33 3.60 21.30
N ALA A 236 15.48 4.18 20.99
CA ALA A 236 15.94 5.43 21.58
C ALA A 236 16.62 6.31 20.53
N ILE A 237 16.31 7.60 20.53
CA ILE A 237 16.91 8.55 19.58
C ILE A 237 18.43 8.68 19.73
N GLY A 238 18.99 8.32 20.89
CA GLY A 238 20.44 8.33 21.12
C GLY A 238 21.16 7.10 20.58
N ASP A 239 20.46 6.06 20.11
CA ASP A 239 21.05 4.85 19.53
C ASP A 239 21.03 4.90 17.99
N TYR A 240 22.05 5.51 17.42
CA TYR A 240 22.25 5.55 15.97
C TYR A 240 22.63 4.19 15.37
N SER A 241 23.05 3.22 16.18
CA SER A 241 23.58 1.94 15.66
C SER A 241 22.52 0.89 15.42
N THR A 242 21.39 1.00 16.12
CA THR A 242 20.27 0.06 15.98
C THR A 242 18.99 0.72 15.48
N ASN A 243 18.83 2.04 15.67
CA ASN A 243 17.57 2.74 15.48
C ASN A 243 17.62 3.85 14.41
N GLU A 244 18.68 3.94 13.62
CA GLU A 244 18.75 4.92 12.50
C GLU A 244 18.03 4.36 11.26
N PRO A 245 17.07 5.10 10.66
CA PRO A 245 16.39 4.68 9.46
C PRO A 245 17.28 4.84 8.22
N THR A 246 17.42 3.78 7.42
CA THR A 246 18.35 3.76 6.27
C THR A 246 17.62 3.76 4.93
N MET A 247 18.12 4.56 3.98
CA MET A 247 17.50 4.66 2.65
C MET A 247 17.72 3.40 1.80
N ASP A 248 18.91 2.80 1.86
CA ASP A 248 19.29 1.60 1.11
C ASP A 248 18.57 0.35 1.63
N GLY A 249 18.44 0.20 2.96
CA GLY A 249 17.63 -0.85 3.58
C GLY A 249 16.15 -0.71 3.21
N THR A 250 15.61 0.51 3.30
CA THR A 250 14.22 0.82 2.94
C THR A 250 13.94 0.54 1.46
N ALA A 251 14.86 0.92 0.56
CA ALA A 251 14.73 0.65 -0.87
C ALA A 251 14.76 -0.86 -1.18
N SER A 252 15.66 -1.59 -0.53
CA SER A 252 15.77 -3.05 -0.67
C SER A 252 14.52 -3.77 -0.17
N MET A 253 13.98 -3.37 0.98
CA MET A 253 12.71 -3.88 1.51
C MET A 253 11.54 -3.59 0.55
N THR A 254 11.47 -2.38 -0.01
CA THR A 254 10.42 -1.98 -0.95
C THR A 254 10.39 -2.87 -2.19
N TYR A 255 11.56 -3.25 -2.72
CA TYR A 255 11.67 -4.20 -3.83
C TYR A 255 11.03 -5.55 -3.50
N PHE A 256 11.35 -6.12 -2.32
CA PHE A 256 10.79 -7.38 -1.86
C PHE A 256 9.26 -7.30 -1.65
N LEU A 257 8.79 -6.28 -0.92
CA LEU A 257 7.37 -6.08 -0.65
C LEU A 257 6.56 -5.88 -1.94
N SER A 258 7.10 -5.16 -2.92
CA SER A 258 6.48 -5.01 -4.25
C SER A 258 6.35 -6.34 -4.99
N SER A 259 7.34 -7.23 -4.83
CA SER A 259 7.26 -8.59 -5.38
C SER A 259 6.18 -9.43 -4.69
N LEU A 260 6.08 -9.36 -3.36
CA LEU A 260 5.00 -10.01 -2.62
C LEU A 260 3.61 -9.47 -2.98
N GLN A 261 3.47 -8.15 -3.15
CA GLN A 261 2.23 -7.55 -3.63
C GLN A 261 1.85 -8.11 -4.99
N ARG A 262 2.80 -8.20 -5.92
CA ARG A 262 2.56 -8.81 -7.24
C ARG A 262 2.14 -10.28 -7.13
N GLU A 263 2.80 -11.07 -6.29
CA GLU A 263 2.42 -12.46 -6.05
C GLU A 263 1.01 -12.56 -5.46
N GLY A 264 0.68 -11.73 -4.47
CA GLY A 264 -0.65 -11.64 -3.87
C GLY A 264 -1.73 -11.25 -4.89
N MET A 265 -1.44 -10.29 -5.77
CA MET A 265 -2.32 -9.92 -6.88
C MET A 265 -2.53 -11.09 -7.85
N MET A 266 -1.46 -11.81 -8.24
CA MET A 266 -1.60 -13.00 -9.10
C MET A 266 -2.39 -14.13 -8.43
N GLN A 267 -2.24 -14.31 -7.11
CA GLN A 267 -3.02 -15.29 -6.36
C GLN A 267 -4.49 -14.87 -6.25
N ALA A 268 -4.75 -13.59 -6.02
CA ALA A 268 -6.09 -13.03 -6.06
C ALA A 268 -6.71 -13.21 -7.45
N ASP A 269 -6.01 -12.87 -8.54
CA ASP A 269 -6.47 -13.04 -9.92
C ASP A 269 -6.67 -14.52 -10.33
N ARG A 270 -6.06 -15.47 -9.59
CA ARG A 270 -6.28 -16.92 -9.80
C ARG A 270 -7.44 -17.45 -8.98
N ARG A 271 -7.59 -17.01 -7.72
CA ARG A 271 -8.70 -17.40 -6.82
C ARG A 271 -10.01 -16.76 -7.25
N SER A 272 -9.90 -15.57 -7.78
CA SER A 272 -10.96 -14.78 -8.32
C SER A 272 -10.69 -14.81 -9.80
N ALA A 273 -11.49 -15.50 -10.61
CA ALA A 273 -11.56 -15.23 -12.06
C ALA A 273 -12.10 -13.78 -12.28
N ALA A 274 -11.53 -12.80 -11.58
CA ALA A 274 -12.23 -11.69 -10.95
C ALA A 274 -12.44 -10.55 -11.90
N LYS A 275 -13.54 -9.89 -11.56
CA LYS A 275 -13.95 -8.61 -12.07
C LYS A 275 -12.78 -7.62 -12.13
N ARG A 276 -12.40 -7.25 -13.35
CA ARG A 276 -11.31 -6.30 -13.65
C ARG A 276 -11.74 -4.86 -13.33
N ASN A 277 -11.67 -4.51 -12.06
CA ASN A 277 -12.02 -3.17 -11.60
C ASN A 277 -10.92 -2.16 -11.98
N GLU A 278 -11.31 -1.03 -12.55
CA GLU A 278 -10.41 0.10 -12.84
C GLU A 278 -10.28 0.97 -11.58
N LYS A 279 -9.05 1.43 -11.31
CA LYS A 279 -8.74 2.23 -10.13
C LYS A 279 -8.04 3.53 -10.50
N ILE A 280 -8.39 4.60 -9.79
CA ILE A 280 -7.68 5.89 -9.81
C ILE A 280 -7.26 6.18 -8.38
N SER A 281 -6.00 6.54 -8.15
CA SER A 281 -5.49 6.89 -6.81
C SER A 281 -5.85 5.88 -5.70
N GLY A 282 -5.93 4.59 -6.04
CA GLY A 282 -6.29 3.51 -5.12
C GLY A 282 -7.79 3.21 -4.94
N GLY A 283 -8.68 4.10 -5.39
CA GLY A 283 -10.13 3.92 -5.33
C GLY A 283 -10.68 3.26 -6.60
N ILE A 284 -11.71 2.43 -6.48
CA ILE A 284 -12.38 1.77 -7.61
C ILE A 284 -13.34 2.76 -8.26
N VAL A 285 -13.11 3.08 -9.53
CA VAL A 285 -13.94 4.02 -10.31
C VAL A 285 -14.81 3.34 -11.35
N ARG A 286 -14.49 2.10 -11.72
CA ARG A 286 -15.27 1.28 -12.66
C ARG A 286 -15.09 -0.18 -12.30
N THR A 287 -16.16 -0.96 -12.39
CA THR A 287 -16.13 -2.42 -12.21
C THR A 287 -15.79 -3.12 -13.53
N ASP A 288 -15.90 -4.46 -13.62
CA ASP A 288 -15.46 -5.19 -14.82
C ASP A 288 -16.15 -4.72 -16.10
N THR A 289 -15.35 -4.19 -17.03
CA THR A 289 -15.80 -3.71 -18.34
C THR A 289 -16.30 -4.80 -19.28
N LYS A 290 -16.07 -6.08 -18.94
CA LYS A 290 -16.61 -7.22 -19.67
C LYS A 290 -18.02 -7.61 -19.26
N GLU A 291 -18.48 -7.14 -18.10
CA GLU A 291 -19.81 -7.42 -17.58
C GLU A 291 -20.76 -6.28 -17.97
N LYS A 292 -21.93 -6.62 -18.53
CA LYS A 292 -22.96 -5.64 -18.90
C LYS A 292 -23.79 -5.22 -17.68
N THR A 293 -23.10 -4.77 -16.66
CA THR A 293 -23.64 -4.39 -15.36
C THR A 293 -23.39 -2.92 -15.05
N ILE A 294 -24.30 -2.29 -14.31
CA ILE A 294 -24.19 -0.93 -13.79
C ILE A 294 -24.45 -0.95 -12.29
N ALA A 295 -23.55 -0.36 -11.50
CA ALA A 295 -23.79 -0.10 -10.09
C ALA A 295 -24.37 1.31 -9.95
N LEU A 296 -25.65 1.42 -9.64
CA LEU A 296 -26.29 2.72 -9.37
C LEU A 296 -26.02 3.10 -7.91
N ALA A 297 -25.47 4.29 -7.71
CA ALA A 297 -25.11 4.84 -6.42
C ALA A 297 -25.83 6.16 -6.16
N PHE A 298 -26.20 6.38 -4.90
CA PHE A 298 -26.76 7.65 -4.42
C PHE A 298 -25.97 8.15 -3.22
N SER A 299 -25.51 9.40 -3.27
CA SER A 299 -24.95 10.09 -2.10
C SER A 299 -25.95 11.04 -1.48
N ALA A 300 -25.82 11.28 -0.17
CA ALA A 300 -26.55 12.35 0.51
C ALA A 300 -25.85 12.85 1.76
N HIS A 301 -25.92 14.17 1.96
CA HIS A 301 -25.42 14.88 3.12
C HIS A 301 -26.52 15.10 4.16
N THR A 302 -27.26 16.22 4.08
CA THR A 302 -28.32 16.57 5.05
C THR A 302 -29.71 16.19 4.58
N ASP A 303 -29.94 16.27 3.27
CA ASP A 303 -31.27 16.15 2.68
C ASP A 303 -31.40 14.86 1.88
N ALA A 304 -32.58 14.25 1.96
CA ALA A 304 -32.94 13.02 1.26
C ALA A 304 -34.37 13.08 0.73
N GLU A 305 -34.81 14.26 0.26
CA GLU A 305 -36.18 14.48 -0.21
C GLU A 305 -36.53 13.63 -1.44
N GLY A 306 -35.54 13.20 -2.21
CA GLY A 306 -35.70 12.27 -3.33
C GLY A 306 -35.97 10.83 -2.91
N ALA A 307 -35.74 10.46 -1.64
CA ALA A 307 -35.78 9.06 -1.17
C ALA A 307 -37.07 8.33 -1.57
N ASP A 308 -38.23 8.96 -1.36
CA ASP A 308 -39.52 8.36 -1.68
C ASP A 308 -39.72 8.10 -3.18
N LYS A 309 -39.29 9.05 -4.02
CA LYS A 309 -39.40 8.94 -5.47
C LYS A 309 -38.41 7.93 -6.01
N VAL A 310 -37.17 7.95 -5.54
CA VAL A 310 -36.11 7.01 -5.91
C VAL A 310 -36.53 5.59 -5.55
N ILE A 311 -36.91 5.34 -4.29
CA ILE A 311 -37.35 4.01 -3.81
C ILE A 311 -38.49 3.47 -4.68
N ARG A 312 -39.55 4.26 -4.92
CA ARG A 312 -40.68 3.83 -5.77
C ARG A 312 -40.25 3.50 -7.20
N THR A 313 -39.30 4.25 -7.74
CA THR A 313 -38.81 4.04 -9.11
C THR A 313 -37.95 2.78 -9.18
N LEU A 314 -37.09 2.54 -8.17
CA LEU A 314 -36.31 1.31 -8.08
C LEU A 314 -37.20 0.07 -7.88
N ASP A 315 -38.25 0.17 -7.05
CA ASP A 315 -39.26 -0.88 -6.86
C ASP A 315 -39.95 -1.27 -8.15
N LYS A 316 -40.34 -0.28 -8.97
CA LYS A 316 -40.98 -0.51 -10.27
C LYS A 316 -40.16 -1.45 -11.17
N TYR A 317 -38.83 -1.43 -11.04
CA TYR A 317 -37.91 -2.24 -11.85
C TYR A 317 -37.27 -3.40 -11.09
N GLY A 318 -37.56 -3.57 -9.80
CA GLY A 318 -36.94 -4.60 -8.96
C GLY A 318 -35.42 -4.41 -8.82
N ILE A 319 -34.95 -3.16 -8.75
CA ILE A 319 -33.54 -2.81 -8.65
C ILE A 319 -33.17 -2.51 -7.19
N ASN A 320 -32.05 -3.07 -6.74
CA ASN A 320 -31.34 -2.61 -5.55
C ASN A 320 -30.19 -1.68 -5.94
N ALA A 321 -29.95 -0.66 -5.13
CA ALA A 321 -28.94 0.36 -5.36
C ALA A 321 -28.00 0.53 -4.16
N ASN A 322 -26.96 1.33 -4.34
CA ASN A 322 -25.93 1.58 -3.35
C ASN A 322 -26.10 3.00 -2.80
N PHE A 323 -26.19 3.16 -1.48
CA PHE A 323 -26.44 4.43 -0.83
C PHE A 323 -25.29 4.79 0.10
N PHE A 324 -24.78 6.02 -0.01
CA PHE A 324 -23.65 6.51 0.76
C PHE A 324 -24.08 7.77 1.51
N PHE A 325 -24.12 7.68 2.83
CA PHE A 325 -24.69 8.74 3.66
C PHE A 325 -23.69 9.26 4.67
N THR A 326 -23.82 10.55 4.99
CA THR A 326 -23.03 11.14 6.07
C THR A 326 -23.57 10.67 7.43
N GLY A 327 -22.76 10.88 8.46
CA GLY A 327 -23.17 10.63 9.84
C GLY A 327 -24.46 11.37 10.20
N TYR A 328 -24.64 12.61 9.72
CA TYR A 328 -25.85 13.39 9.95
C TYR A 328 -27.11 12.66 9.47
N LEU A 329 -27.08 12.13 8.24
CA LEU A 329 -28.25 11.45 7.68
C LEU A 329 -28.51 10.09 8.36
N TYR A 330 -27.47 9.38 8.81
CA TYR A 330 -27.68 8.20 9.65
C TYR A 330 -28.32 8.56 11.00
N GLU A 331 -28.04 9.74 11.56
CA GLU A 331 -28.61 10.17 12.85
C GLU A 331 -30.04 10.73 12.73
N HIS A 332 -30.39 11.36 11.61
CA HIS A 332 -31.66 12.10 11.45
C HIS A 332 -32.60 11.50 10.39
N GLY A 333 -32.10 10.62 9.53
CA GLY A 333 -32.82 9.99 8.42
C GLY A 333 -33.34 8.58 8.71
N GLU A 334 -33.64 8.24 9.97
CA GLU A 334 -33.97 6.87 10.43
C GLU A 334 -35.00 6.14 9.55
N ASN A 335 -36.06 6.83 9.14
CA ASN A 335 -37.11 6.25 8.29
C ASN A 335 -36.58 5.84 6.90
N VAL A 336 -35.67 6.62 6.32
CA VAL A 336 -35.07 6.32 5.01
C VAL A 336 -34.11 5.15 5.15
N VAL A 337 -33.23 5.19 6.15
CA VAL A 337 -32.22 4.14 6.41
C VAL A 337 -32.88 2.79 6.62
N LYS A 338 -33.91 2.70 7.47
CA LYS A 338 -34.62 1.43 7.73
C LYS A 338 -35.28 0.86 6.47
N ARG A 339 -35.93 1.70 5.67
CA ARG A 339 -36.57 1.26 4.42
C ARG A 339 -35.57 0.71 3.41
N LEU A 340 -34.40 1.35 3.27
CA LEU A 340 -33.36 0.88 2.36
C LEU A 340 -32.74 -0.45 2.85
N LEU A 341 -32.55 -0.62 4.15
CA LEU A 341 -32.11 -1.89 4.73
C LEU A 341 -33.13 -3.03 4.49
N GLU A 342 -34.42 -2.76 4.70
CA GLU A 342 -35.50 -3.74 4.47
C GLU A 342 -35.59 -4.17 3.00
N ARG A 343 -35.28 -3.26 2.07
CA ARG A 343 -35.21 -3.53 0.63
C ARG A 343 -34.00 -4.37 0.22
N GLY A 344 -32.98 -4.47 1.07
CA GLY A 344 -31.70 -5.10 0.74
C GLY A 344 -30.78 -4.22 -0.11
N ASP A 345 -30.96 -2.90 -0.07
CA ASP A 345 -30.02 -1.96 -0.67
C ASP A 345 -28.69 -1.96 0.11
N TYR A 346 -27.59 -1.57 -0.56
CA TYR A 346 -26.30 -1.42 0.13
C TYR A 346 -26.24 -0.05 0.79
N LEU A 347 -25.82 0.01 2.06
CA LEU A 347 -25.62 1.26 2.79
C LEU A 347 -24.16 1.39 3.26
N GLY A 348 -23.47 2.41 2.74
CA GLY A 348 -22.09 2.75 3.04
C GLY A 348 -21.92 4.14 3.66
N SER A 349 -20.69 4.42 4.08
CA SER A 349 -20.34 5.73 4.63
C SER A 349 -20.02 6.72 3.50
N HIS A 350 -20.49 7.95 3.66
CA HIS A 350 -20.02 9.16 2.95
C HIS A 350 -19.32 10.11 3.94
N SER A 351 -18.59 9.52 4.90
CA SER A 351 -17.95 10.17 6.04
C SER A 351 -18.90 10.60 7.16
N TYR A 352 -18.41 11.17 8.27
CA TYR A 352 -19.30 11.71 9.30
C TYR A 352 -19.60 13.19 9.03
N GLY A 353 -18.54 14.01 8.98
CA GLY A 353 -18.62 15.46 8.89
C GLY A 353 -18.61 16.02 7.47
N HIS A 354 -18.54 15.18 6.44
CA HIS A 354 -18.43 15.60 5.03
C HIS A 354 -17.23 16.52 4.79
N LEU A 355 -16.09 16.11 5.35
CA LEU A 355 -14.85 16.87 5.29
C LEU A 355 -14.27 16.88 3.87
N GLN A 356 -13.75 18.03 3.46
CA GLN A 356 -12.95 18.18 2.26
C GLN A 356 -11.54 17.61 2.53
N TYR A 357 -11.23 16.44 1.99
CA TYR A 357 -9.96 15.76 2.31
C TYR A 357 -8.76 16.26 1.50
N ILE A 358 -8.97 16.77 0.29
CA ILE A 358 -7.89 17.20 -0.61
C ILE A 358 -8.11 18.62 -1.14
N ASP A 359 -7.04 19.26 -1.59
CA ASP A 359 -7.13 20.53 -2.30
C ASP A 359 -7.52 20.28 -3.76
N VAL A 360 -8.72 20.72 -4.17
CA VAL A 360 -9.24 20.58 -5.54
C VAL A 360 -8.26 21.11 -6.60
N LYS A 361 -7.50 22.17 -6.26
CA LYS A 361 -6.55 22.80 -7.19
C LYS A 361 -5.19 22.10 -7.21
N ARG A 362 -4.88 21.31 -6.18
CA ARG A 362 -3.65 20.56 -6.02
C ARG A 362 -3.99 19.15 -5.50
N PRO A 363 -4.48 18.24 -6.36
CA PRO A 363 -5.07 16.97 -5.91
C PRO A 363 -4.16 16.07 -5.07
N ASP A 364 -2.83 16.23 -5.18
CA ASP A 364 -1.85 15.52 -4.34
C ASP A 364 -1.73 16.09 -2.92
N THR A 365 -2.33 17.25 -2.64
CA THR A 365 -2.33 17.90 -1.32
C THR A 365 -3.48 17.36 -0.49
N THR A 366 -3.16 16.76 0.65
CA THR A 366 -4.16 16.34 1.65
C THR A 366 -4.37 17.48 2.65
N LEU A 367 -5.62 17.84 2.91
CA LEU A 367 -6.01 18.95 3.79
C LEU A 367 -6.26 18.52 5.24
N VAL A 368 -6.50 17.23 5.47
CA VAL A 368 -6.74 16.67 6.81
C VAL A 368 -5.57 15.79 7.24
N SER A 369 -5.35 15.71 8.54
CA SER A 369 -4.45 14.70 9.13
C SER A 369 -5.06 13.30 9.08
N ARG A 370 -4.21 12.27 9.21
CA ARG A 370 -4.66 10.87 9.31
C ARG A 370 -5.61 10.66 10.50
N ASP A 371 -5.33 11.32 11.63
CA ASP A 371 -6.12 11.17 12.85
C ASP A 371 -7.50 11.82 12.71
N GLU A 372 -7.58 13.01 12.08
CA GLU A 372 -8.87 13.64 11.76
C GLU A 372 -9.69 12.76 10.81
N PHE A 373 -9.08 12.25 9.73
CA PHE A 373 -9.74 11.33 8.81
C PHE A 373 -10.24 10.06 9.52
N THR A 374 -9.39 9.47 10.37
CA THR A 374 -9.71 8.24 11.09
C THR A 374 -10.82 8.45 12.11
N ALA A 375 -10.79 9.56 12.85
CA ALA A 375 -11.81 9.90 13.82
C ALA A 375 -13.16 10.16 13.13
N ASP A 376 -13.15 10.85 11.99
CA ASP A 376 -14.35 11.12 11.19
C ASP A 376 -15.00 9.84 10.68
N LEU A 377 -14.23 8.91 10.09
CA LEU A 377 -14.79 7.63 9.64
C LEU A 377 -15.26 6.74 10.78
N ARG A 378 -14.50 6.64 11.89
CA ARG A 378 -14.95 5.88 13.06
C ARG A 378 -16.29 6.38 13.58
N LYS A 379 -16.45 7.69 13.68
CA LYS A 379 -17.72 8.32 14.11
C LYS A 379 -18.86 8.03 13.13
N SER A 380 -18.57 7.95 11.82
CA SER A 380 -19.56 7.54 10.80
C SER A 380 -20.04 6.11 11.08
N TYR A 381 -19.12 5.16 11.30
CA TYR A 381 -19.48 3.77 11.62
C TYR A 381 -20.16 3.61 12.99
N GLU A 382 -19.89 4.47 13.97
CA GLU A 382 -20.66 4.51 15.22
C GLU A 382 -22.13 4.88 14.98
N ALA A 383 -22.41 5.87 14.12
CA ALA A 383 -23.77 6.23 13.74
C ALA A 383 -24.46 5.10 12.96
N MET A 384 -23.75 4.48 12.02
CA MET A 384 -24.23 3.33 11.24
C MET A 384 -24.49 2.09 12.11
N GLY A 385 -23.70 1.91 13.18
CA GLY A 385 -23.82 0.79 14.11
C GLY A 385 -25.18 0.70 14.80
N ARG A 386 -25.91 1.81 14.94
CA ARG A 386 -27.29 1.85 15.46
C ARG A 386 -28.27 1.02 14.61
N TYR A 387 -27.91 0.76 13.35
CA TYR A 387 -28.67 -0.04 12.40
C TYR A 387 -28.08 -1.44 12.16
N GLY A 388 -27.06 -1.84 12.93
CA GLY A 388 -26.40 -3.15 12.77
C GLY A 388 -25.44 -3.23 11.57
N ILE A 389 -25.07 -2.08 11.02
CA ILE A 389 -24.10 -1.94 9.93
C ILE A 389 -22.70 -1.79 10.54
N THR A 390 -21.76 -2.65 10.14
CA THR A 390 -20.36 -2.66 10.62
C THR A 390 -19.40 -2.48 9.44
N PRO A 391 -18.14 -2.09 9.66
CA PRO A 391 -17.14 -1.97 8.59
C PRO A 391 -17.00 -3.24 7.72
N GLU A 392 -17.18 -4.42 8.30
CA GLU A 392 -17.07 -5.70 7.58
C GLU A 392 -18.23 -5.93 6.60
N LYS A 393 -19.42 -5.40 6.92
CA LYS A 393 -20.63 -5.46 6.08
C LYS A 393 -20.73 -4.29 5.11
N ALA A 394 -20.20 -3.13 5.49
CA ALA A 394 -20.25 -1.90 4.70
C ALA A 394 -18.83 -1.44 4.34
N ARG A 395 -18.06 -2.31 3.67
CA ARG A 395 -16.63 -2.05 3.39
C ARG A 395 -16.37 -0.95 2.38
N TYR A 396 -17.36 -0.60 1.54
CA TYR A 396 -17.22 0.43 0.52
C TYR A 396 -17.47 1.82 1.10
N PHE A 397 -16.56 2.73 0.81
CA PHE A 397 -16.56 4.12 1.24
C PHE A 397 -16.54 5.04 0.03
N LEU A 398 -17.50 5.97 -0.07
CA LEU A 398 -17.53 7.02 -1.09
C LEU A 398 -17.06 8.32 -0.43
N PRO A 399 -15.91 8.90 -0.80
CA PRO A 399 -15.42 10.14 -0.21
C PRO A 399 -16.38 11.33 -0.45
N PRO A 400 -16.55 12.25 0.52
CA PRO A 400 -17.24 13.53 0.34
C PRO A 400 -16.74 14.30 -0.87
N PHE A 401 -17.65 15.02 -1.54
CA PHE A 401 -17.36 15.77 -2.77
C PHE A 401 -16.75 14.91 -3.89
N GLU A 402 -16.80 13.58 -3.75
CA GLU A 402 -16.21 12.61 -4.66
C GLU A 402 -14.70 12.80 -4.85
N GLU A 403 -14.02 13.37 -3.84
CA GLU A 403 -12.63 13.78 -3.95
C GLU A 403 -11.72 13.01 -2.97
N TYR A 404 -10.61 12.50 -3.48
CA TYR A 404 -9.62 11.74 -2.72
C TYR A 404 -8.30 11.63 -3.50
N ASN A 405 -7.23 11.27 -2.80
CA ASN A 405 -5.94 10.93 -3.38
C ASN A 405 -5.43 9.58 -2.85
N ALA A 406 -4.23 9.17 -3.27
CA ALA A 406 -3.64 7.90 -2.88
C ALA A 406 -3.44 7.78 -1.34
N THR A 407 -3.16 8.91 -0.68
CA THR A 407 -3.02 8.98 0.79
C THR A 407 -4.34 8.66 1.49
N VAL A 408 -5.43 9.34 1.10
CA VAL A 408 -6.78 9.10 1.65
C VAL A 408 -7.23 7.66 1.37
N ALA A 409 -7.00 7.15 0.16
CA ALA A 409 -7.33 5.77 -0.17
C ALA A 409 -6.53 4.77 0.66
N SER A 410 -5.24 5.03 0.90
CA SER A 410 -4.40 4.20 1.78
C SER A 410 -4.91 4.19 3.21
N TRP A 411 -5.28 5.37 3.75
CA TRP A 411 -5.87 5.47 5.09
C TRP A 411 -7.20 4.71 5.21
N ALA A 412 -8.08 4.79 4.21
CA ALA A 412 -9.32 4.01 4.21
C ALA A 412 -9.04 2.50 4.20
N ASN A 413 -8.06 2.04 3.39
CA ASN A 413 -7.66 0.63 3.35
C ASN A 413 -7.12 0.13 4.70
N MET A 414 -6.36 0.96 5.44
CA MET A 414 -5.91 0.61 6.79
C MET A 414 -7.06 0.44 7.80
N LEU A 415 -8.21 1.06 7.54
CA LEU A 415 -9.45 0.87 8.32
C LEU A 415 -10.30 -0.31 7.82
N GLY A 416 -9.79 -1.11 6.88
CA GLY A 416 -10.52 -2.21 6.25
C GLY A 416 -11.53 -1.78 5.19
N LEU A 417 -11.48 -0.52 4.76
CA LEU A 417 -12.44 0.07 3.82
C LEU A 417 -11.85 0.17 2.42
N THR A 418 -12.70 -0.02 1.40
CA THR A 418 -12.35 0.17 0.00
C THR A 418 -12.99 1.44 -0.51
N VAL A 419 -12.17 2.40 -0.96
CA VAL A 419 -12.66 3.59 -1.65
C VAL A 419 -13.32 3.18 -2.97
N VAL A 420 -14.54 3.64 -3.18
CA VAL A 420 -15.28 3.57 -4.45
C VAL A 420 -15.66 4.97 -4.89
N ASN A 421 -15.76 5.19 -6.19
CA ASN A 421 -16.23 6.45 -6.75
C ASN A 421 -16.94 6.21 -8.10
N TYR A 422 -17.65 7.20 -8.61
CA TYR A 422 -18.34 7.11 -9.88
C TYR A 422 -17.37 6.99 -11.05
N THR A 423 -17.84 6.39 -12.14
CA THR A 423 -17.08 6.30 -13.39
C THR A 423 -17.11 7.66 -14.09
N PRO A 424 -15.95 8.30 -14.35
CA PRO A 424 -15.92 9.59 -15.04
C PRO A 424 -16.50 9.51 -16.45
N GLY A 425 -17.03 10.63 -16.96
CA GLY A 425 -17.46 10.79 -18.36
C GLY A 425 -18.96 11.00 -18.54
N THR A 426 -19.80 10.40 -17.69
CA THR A 426 -21.27 10.49 -17.84
C THR A 426 -21.86 11.83 -17.38
N GLY A 427 -21.17 12.52 -16.47
CA GLY A 427 -21.67 13.73 -15.82
C GLY A 427 -22.87 13.48 -14.89
N SER A 428 -23.17 12.22 -14.53
CA SER A 428 -24.34 11.89 -13.70
C SER A 428 -24.32 12.60 -12.34
N ALA A 429 -23.13 12.70 -11.73
CA ALA A 429 -22.92 13.35 -10.44
C ALA A 429 -23.17 14.87 -10.46
N MET A 430 -23.45 15.49 -11.61
CA MET A 430 -23.76 16.94 -11.70
C MET A 430 -25.24 17.25 -11.39
N ASP A 431 -26.03 16.26 -10.98
CA ASP A 431 -27.46 16.42 -10.71
C ASP A 431 -27.78 17.29 -9.48
N TYR A 432 -26.80 17.51 -8.60
CA TYR A 432 -26.89 18.46 -7.49
C TYR A 432 -26.77 19.94 -7.90
N THR A 433 -26.25 20.22 -9.10
CA THR A 433 -25.87 21.60 -9.48
C THR A 433 -27.09 22.53 -9.56
N THR A 434 -26.95 23.76 -9.08
CA THR A 434 -28.00 24.79 -9.09
C THR A 434 -27.84 25.76 -10.26
N PRO A 435 -28.94 26.40 -10.75
CA PRO A 435 -28.92 27.21 -11.97
C PRO A 435 -27.95 28.41 -11.97
N ASP A 436 -27.51 28.88 -10.81
CA ASP A 436 -26.55 29.97 -10.65
C ASP A 436 -25.10 29.54 -10.87
N LEU A 437 -24.81 28.23 -10.84
CA LEU A 437 -23.47 27.70 -11.06
C LEU A 437 -23.12 27.71 -12.56
N PRO A 438 -21.91 28.14 -12.95
CA PRO A 438 -21.50 28.23 -14.36
C PRO A 438 -21.42 26.86 -15.06
N TYR A 439 -21.37 25.78 -14.27
CA TYR A 439 -21.32 24.39 -14.73
C TYR A 439 -22.63 23.64 -14.49
N TYR A 440 -23.73 24.34 -14.22
CA TYR A 440 -25.07 23.76 -14.13
C TYR A 440 -25.39 22.86 -15.34
N ARG A 441 -26.06 21.73 -15.10
CA ARG A 441 -26.60 20.85 -16.14
C ARG A 441 -28.02 20.48 -15.80
N SER A 442 -28.97 20.74 -16.70
CA SER A 442 -30.36 20.29 -16.57
C SER A 442 -30.44 18.75 -16.52
N SER A 443 -31.52 18.21 -15.97
CA SER A 443 -31.73 16.75 -15.91
C SER A 443 -31.71 16.13 -17.30
N GLU A 444 -32.26 16.82 -18.30
CA GLU A 444 -32.27 16.36 -19.69
C GLU A 444 -30.87 16.38 -20.33
N GLU A 445 -30.02 17.35 -19.99
CA GLU A 445 -28.61 17.35 -20.43
C GLU A 445 -27.83 16.19 -19.81
N ILE A 446 -28.02 15.95 -18.51
CA ILE A 446 -27.37 14.83 -17.81
C ILE A 446 -27.83 13.49 -18.42
N TYR A 447 -29.14 13.32 -18.63
CA TYR A 447 -29.68 12.13 -19.27
C TYR A 447 -29.06 11.91 -20.66
N ARG A 448 -29.02 12.95 -21.50
CA ARG A 448 -28.41 12.86 -22.84
C ARG A 448 -26.92 12.50 -22.77
N HIS A 449 -26.16 13.07 -21.85
CA HIS A 449 -24.75 12.73 -21.69
C HIS A 449 -24.54 11.27 -21.27
N ILE A 450 -25.37 10.73 -20.38
CA ILE A 450 -25.31 9.31 -20.00
C ILE A 450 -25.58 8.42 -21.23
N MET A 451 -26.59 8.76 -22.03
CA MET A 451 -26.94 7.98 -23.23
C MET A 451 -25.92 8.13 -24.36
N ASP A 452 -25.30 9.31 -24.51
CA ASP A 452 -24.21 9.55 -25.46
C ASP A 452 -22.96 8.72 -25.10
N GLU A 453 -22.64 8.62 -23.81
CA GLU A 453 -21.54 7.78 -23.32
C GLU A 453 -21.84 6.30 -23.54
N GLU A 454 -23.09 5.88 -23.31
CA GLU A 454 -23.57 4.53 -23.60
C GLU A 454 -23.40 4.17 -25.08
N GLU A 455 -23.77 5.08 -25.99
CA GLU A 455 -23.65 4.84 -27.42
C GLU A 455 -22.20 4.79 -27.91
N LYS A 456 -21.33 5.65 -27.37
CA LYS A 456 -19.93 5.76 -27.82
C LYS A 456 -19.04 4.67 -27.24
N ASN A 457 -19.15 4.42 -25.94
CA ASN A 457 -18.20 3.61 -25.17
C ASN A 457 -18.85 2.45 -24.41
N GLY A 458 -20.18 2.45 -24.27
CA GLY A 458 -20.92 1.48 -23.46
C GLY A 458 -20.78 1.72 -21.95
N LEU A 459 -21.81 1.37 -21.20
CA LEU A 459 -21.86 1.56 -19.75
C LEU A 459 -21.44 0.30 -18.95
N ASN A 460 -20.78 -0.66 -19.59
CA ASN A 460 -20.31 -1.87 -18.90
C ASN A 460 -19.41 -1.52 -17.71
N GLY A 461 -19.73 -2.10 -16.56
CA GLY A 461 -19.02 -1.89 -15.30
C GLY A 461 -19.17 -0.50 -14.69
N HIS A 462 -20.02 0.39 -15.23
CA HIS A 462 -20.12 1.75 -14.70
C HIS A 462 -20.66 1.81 -13.28
N ILE A 463 -20.09 2.72 -12.49
CA ILE A 463 -20.66 3.20 -11.23
C ILE A 463 -21.30 4.56 -11.55
N LEU A 464 -22.63 4.63 -11.59
CA LEU A 464 -23.36 5.88 -11.83
C LEU A 464 -23.75 6.49 -10.50
N LEU A 465 -23.28 7.71 -10.22
CA LEU A 465 -23.65 8.45 -9.02
C LEU A 465 -24.70 9.51 -9.32
N LEU A 466 -25.71 9.59 -8.46
CA LEU A 466 -26.73 10.64 -8.38
C LEU A 466 -26.89 11.09 -6.92
N HIS A 467 -27.62 12.16 -6.67
CA HIS A 467 -27.85 12.67 -5.32
C HIS A 467 -29.28 12.38 -4.84
N LEU A 468 -29.41 11.87 -3.61
CA LEU A 468 -30.71 11.57 -3.00
C LEU A 468 -31.44 12.83 -2.47
N GLY A 469 -30.69 13.91 -2.32
CA GLY A 469 -31.20 15.23 -2.01
C GLY A 469 -30.34 16.32 -2.64
N THR A 470 -30.97 17.42 -3.03
CA THR A 470 -30.33 18.54 -3.74
C THR A 470 -30.79 19.87 -3.15
N ASP A 471 -29.97 20.91 -3.29
CA ASP A 471 -30.33 22.26 -2.86
C ASP A 471 -31.74 22.68 -3.37
N PRO A 472 -32.57 23.37 -2.56
CA PRO A 472 -33.90 23.81 -2.99
C PRO A 472 -33.94 24.64 -4.29
N ALA A 473 -32.85 25.32 -4.64
CA ALA A 473 -32.72 26.05 -5.91
C ALA A 473 -32.67 25.12 -7.15
N ARG A 474 -32.30 23.85 -6.96
CA ARG A 474 -32.38 22.79 -7.98
C ARG A 474 -33.82 22.29 -8.09
N THR A 475 -34.64 23.01 -8.86
CA THR A 475 -36.05 22.65 -9.11
C THR A 475 -36.22 21.57 -10.18
N ASP A 476 -35.28 21.48 -11.13
CA ASP A 476 -35.22 20.43 -12.15
C ASP A 476 -34.48 19.20 -11.59
N LYS A 477 -35.16 18.40 -10.76
CA LYS A 477 -34.54 17.26 -10.07
C LYS A 477 -34.47 16.02 -10.96
N PHE A 478 -33.29 15.39 -11.02
CA PHE A 478 -33.07 14.24 -11.90
C PHE A 478 -33.95 13.03 -11.54
N PHE A 479 -34.13 12.77 -10.24
CA PHE A 479 -35.00 11.70 -9.76
C PHE A 479 -36.49 11.92 -10.06
N ASP A 480 -36.93 13.17 -10.27
CA ASP A 480 -38.30 13.48 -10.66
C ASP A 480 -38.51 13.32 -12.17
N ASN A 481 -37.55 13.82 -12.95
CA ASN A 481 -37.74 14.06 -14.38
C ASN A 481 -37.12 12.98 -15.29
N CYS A 482 -36.05 12.30 -14.87
CA CYS A 482 -35.23 11.48 -15.77
C CYS A 482 -34.92 10.08 -15.26
N LEU A 483 -34.92 9.82 -13.95
CA LEU A 483 -34.53 8.51 -13.40
C LEU A 483 -35.39 7.35 -13.93
N ASP A 484 -36.71 7.49 -13.99
CA ASP A 484 -37.60 6.44 -14.49
C ASP A 484 -37.31 6.08 -15.96
N ARG A 485 -37.09 7.10 -16.80
CA ARG A 485 -36.74 6.94 -18.21
C ARG A 485 -35.36 6.30 -18.36
N LEU A 486 -34.37 6.79 -17.62
CA LEU A 486 -33.01 6.26 -17.65
C LEU A 486 -32.98 4.76 -17.34
N LEU A 487 -33.66 4.33 -16.28
CA LEU A 487 -33.69 2.92 -15.90
C LEU A 487 -34.40 2.07 -16.96
N ALA A 488 -35.53 2.54 -17.50
CA ALA A 488 -36.24 1.85 -18.59
C ALA A 488 -35.35 1.63 -19.81
N ASP A 489 -34.65 2.68 -20.26
CA ASP A 489 -33.83 2.64 -21.47
C ASP A 489 -32.59 1.78 -21.30
N LEU A 490 -31.91 1.85 -20.15
CA LEU A 490 -30.74 1.02 -19.86
C LEU A 490 -31.11 -0.46 -19.68
N LEU A 491 -32.23 -0.76 -19.02
CA LEU A 491 -32.75 -2.13 -18.97
C LEU A 491 -33.13 -2.64 -20.37
N GLY A 492 -33.77 -1.80 -21.19
CA GLY A 492 -34.12 -2.13 -22.58
C GLY A 492 -32.90 -2.42 -23.46
N LYS A 493 -31.77 -1.76 -23.15
CA LYS A 493 -30.46 -2.03 -23.78
C LYS A 493 -29.75 -3.26 -23.21
N GLY A 494 -30.31 -3.92 -22.20
CA GLY A 494 -29.81 -5.17 -21.63
C GLY A 494 -28.76 -5.00 -20.53
N TYR A 495 -28.68 -3.82 -19.90
CA TYR A 495 -27.87 -3.65 -18.69
C TYR A 495 -28.57 -4.27 -17.48
N ARG A 496 -27.79 -4.89 -16.60
CA ARG A 496 -28.24 -5.31 -15.26
C ARG A 496 -27.77 -4.31 -14.22
N PHE A 497 -28.67 -3.90 -13.32
CA PHE A 497 -28.29 -3.12 -12.15
C PHE A 497 -27.91 -4.05 -11.00
N VAL A 498 -26.77 -3.80 -10.38
CA VAL A 498 -26.17 -4.68 -9.35
C VAL A 498 -25.63 -3.86 -8.19
N LEU A 499 -25.57 -4.48 -7.01
CA LEU A 499 -24.86 -3.92 -5.85
C LEU A 499 -23.34 -3.99 -6.08
N LEU A 500 -22.61 -3.09 -5.43
CA LEU A 500 -21.14 -3.05 -5.49
C LEU A 500 -20.51 -4.34 -4.98
N GLU A 501 -21.12 -5.03 -4.01
CA GLU A 501 -20.65 -6.34 -3.54
C GLU A 501 -20.60 -7.37 -4.67
N GLU A 502 -21.66 -7.47 -5.47
CA GLU A 502 -21.69 -8.32 -6.66
C GLU A 502 -20.72 -7.80 -7.72
N ALA A 503 -20.72 -6.49 -7.99
CA ALA A 503 -19.96 -5.87 -9.07
C ALA A 503 -18.44 -5.88 -8.87
N ILE A 504 -17.96 -5.83 -7.63
CA ILE A 504 -16.53 -5.80 -7.28
C ILE A 504 -16.02 -7.23 -7.01
N GLY A 505 -16.87 -8.13 -6.52
CA GLY A 505 -16.55 -9.54 -6.31
C GLY A 505 -15.70 -9.81 -5.06
N ARG A 506 -16.00 -9.17 -3.94
CA ARG A 506 -15.27 -9.30 -2.67
C ARG A 506 -16.16 -9.47 -1.45
#